data_AF-A0A2Z5XDS8-F1
#
_entry.id   AF-A0A2Z5XDS8-F1
#
_cell.length_a   1.000
_cell.length_b   1.000
_cell.length_c   1.000
_cell.angle_alpha   90.00
_cell.angle_beta   90.00
_cell.angle_gamma   90.00
#
_symmetry.space_group_name_H-M   'P 1'
#
loop_
_entity.id
_entity.type
_entity.pdbx_description
1 polymer ?
#
loop_
_entity_poly.entity_id
_entity_poly.type
_entity_poly.pdbx_seq_one_letter_code
_entity_poly.pdbx_strand_id
1 'polypeptide(L)'
;NQPLGKVCLQSLWRLFNNLDTASPLRYHVYYHLVQVAKQCEQVLEVFTGVDQLKTQFANCPPSSEQMQKLYRLLHDVTKDTNMELSSKVMIELLGTYTADNACVAREDAMKCIVTALADPNTFLLDPLLALKPVRFLEGDLIHDLLSIFVSDKLPSYVQFYEDHKEFVNSQGLNHEQNMKKIRLLTFMQLAESNPEMTFDTLTKELQITEDEVEPFVIHVLKTKLVRARLDQANRKVHISST
;
A
#
# COMPACT_ATOMS: atom_id res chain seq x y z
N ASN A 1 -13.79 -12.55 28.78
CA ASN A 1 -13.75 -11.12 28.36
C ASN A 1 -14.24 -10.84 26.94
N GLN A 2 -14.14 -11.77 25.97
CA GLN A 2 -14.72 -11.64 24.62
C GLN A 2 -16.23 -11.30 24.52
N PRO A 3 -17.16 -11.80 25.38
CA PRO A 3 -18.58 -11.51 25.18
C PRO A 3 -18.97 -10.07 25.54
N LEU A 4 -18.30 -9.45 26.51
CA LEU A 4 -18.52 -8.05 26.91
C LEU A 4 -18.09 -7.08 25.82
N GLY A 5 -16.93 -7.32 25.20
CA GLY A 5 -16.44 -6.50 24.09
C GLY A 5 -17.38 -6.52 22.88
N LYS A 6 -17.92 -7.70 22.55
CA LYS A 6 -18.88 -7.86 21.44
C LYS A 6 -20.23 -7.18 21.72
N VAL A 7 -20.73 -7.24 22.97
CA VAL A 7 -21.95 -6.54 23.39
C VAL A 7 -21.75 -5.02 23.42
N CYS A 8 -20.58 -4.54 23.86
CA CYS A 8 -20.22 -3.12 23.77
C CYS A 8 -20.15 -2.66 22.32
N LEU A 9 -19.55 -3.45 21.42
CA LEU A 9 -19.47 -3.12 20.00
C LEU A 9 -20.85 -3.06 19.36
N GLN A 10 -21.74 -4.03 19.63
CA GLN A 10 -23.12 -4.01 19.14
C GLN A 10 -23.93 -2.83 19.70
N SER A 11 -23.75 -2.51 20.98
CA SER A 11 -24.41 -1.35 21.62
C SER A 11 -23.91 -0.03 21.03
N LEU A 12 -22.60 0.12 20.83
CA LEU A 12 -21.98 1.28 20.20
C LEU A 12 -22.39 1.42 18.72
N TRP A 13 -22.49 0.31 18.00
CA TRP A 13 -22.94 0.31 16.60
C TRP A 13 -24.43 0.67 16.48
N ARG A 14 -25.26 0.24 17.44
CA ARG A 14 -26.65 0.70 17.54
C ARG A 14 -26.75 2.18 17.90
N LEU A 15 -25.91 2.67 18.80
CA LEU A 15 -25.79 4.09 19.13
C LEU A 15 -25.38 4.91 17.91
N PHE A 16 -24.39 4.43 17.15
CA PHE A 16 -23.95 5.05 15.90
C PHE A 16 -25.05 5.11 14.85
N ASN A 17 -25.84 4.04 14.69
CA ASN A 17 -26.97 4.02 13.76
C ASN A 17 -28.17 4.87 14.22
N ASN A 18 -28.34 5.09 15.52
CA ASN A 18 -29.40 5.95 16.07
C ASN A 18 -29.00 7.43 16.17
N LEU A 19 -27.73 7.76 15.97
CA LEU A 19 -27.27 9.15 15.98
C LEU A 19 -27.64 9.83 14.67
N ASP A 20 -28.21 11.03 14.80
CA ASP A 20 -28.56 11.88 13.67
C ASP A 20 -27.33 12.18 12.80
N THR A 21 -27.53 12.15 11.48
CA THR A 21 -26.50 12.33 10.45
C THR A 21 -25.73 13.65 10.54
N ALA A 22 -26.24 14.65 11.26
CA ALA A 22 -25.62 15.96 11.44
C ALA A 22 -24.85 16.13 12.77
N SER A 23 -24.79 15.11 13.64
CA SER A 23 -24.20 15.28 14.98
C SER A 23 -22.66 15.10 15.00
N PRO A 24 -21.88 16.06 15.54
CA PRO A 24 -20.42 15.94 15.66
C PRO A 24 -19.98 14.80 16.61
N LEU A 25 -20.90 14.30 17.44
CA LEU A 25 -20.69 13.13 18.30
C LEU A 25 -20.51 11.83 17.52
N ARG A 26 -20.93 11.77 16.25
CA ARG A 26 -20.76 10.61 15.37
C ARG A 26 -19.28 10.24 15.21
N TYR A 27 -18.40 11.25 15.12
CA TYR A 27 -16.95 11.05 15.09
C TYR A 27 -16.43 10.40 16.38
N HIS A 28 -16.82 10.93 17.55
CA HIS A 28 -16.36 10.41 18.84
C HIS A 28 -16.83 8.97 19.09
N VAL A 29 -18.10 8.67 18.76
CA VAL A 29 -18.64 7.32 18.89
C VAL A 29 -17.95 6.37 17.93
N TYR A 30 -17.70 6.78 16.68
CA TYR A 30 -16.98 5.95 15.71
C TYR A 30 -15.52 5.69 16.15
N TYR A 31 -14.83 6.72 16.66
CA TYR A 31 -13.47 6.58 17.18
C TYR A 31 -13.40 5.55 18.31
N HIS A 32 -14.30 5.65 19.29
CA HIS A 32 -14.39 4.68 20.38
C HIS A 32 -14.83 3.29 19.90
N LEU A 33 -15.69 3.22 18.89
CA LEU A 33 -16.10 1.96 18.28
C LEU A 33 -14.91 1.26 17.61
N VAL A 34 -14.04 1.99 16.90
CA VAL A 34 -12.78 1.44 16.34
C VAL A 34 -11.80 1.01 17.45
N GLN A 35 -11.70 1.75 18.55
CA GLN A 35 -10.88 1.33 19.69
C GLN A 35 -11.39 0.03 20.35
N VAL A 36 -12.71 -0.11 20.49
CA VAL A 36 -13.33 -1.35 21.01
C VAL A 36 -13.19 -2.48 20.01
N ALA A 37 -13.31 -2.19 18.70
CA ALA A 37 -13.07 -3.16 17.63
C ALA A 37 -11.64 -3.69 17.64
N LYS A 38 -10.64 -2.83 17.92
CA LYS A 38 -9.24 -3.24 18.15
C LYS A 38 -9.12 -4.31 19.22
N GLN A 39 -9.79 -4.11 20.36
CA GLN A 39 -9.74 -5.04 21.50
C GLN A 39 -10.51 -6.34 21.25
N CYS A 40 -11.42 -6.36 20.27
CA CYS A 40 -12.26 -7.51 19.95
C CYS A 40 -11.79 -8.29 18.70
N GLU A 41 -10.74 -7.82 18.00
CA GLU A 41 -10.25 -8.37 16.72
C GLU A 41 -11.33 -8.47 15.60
N GLN A 42 -12.51 -7.86 15.80
CA GLN A 42 -13.63 -7.84 14.83
C GLN A 42 -13.63 -6.57 13.98
N VAL A 43 -12.45 -6.18 13.50
CA VAL A 43 -12.23 -4.95 12.75
C VAL A 43 -12.99 -4.95 11.43
N LEU A 44 -13.08 -6.11 10.77
CA LEU A 44 -13.72 -6.27 9.47
C LEU A 44 -15.24 -6.09 9.48
N GLU A 45 -15.91 -6.32 10.61
CA GLU A 45 -17.36 -6.06 10.74
C GLU A 45 -17.66 -4.56 10.88
N VAL A 46 -16.70 -3.79 11.39
CA VAL A 46 -16.84 -2.37 11.68
C VAL A 46 -16.31 -1.50 10.54
N PHE A 47 -15.19 -1.92 9.97
CA PHE A 47 -14.48 -1.21 8.92
C PHE A 47 -14.40 -2.09 7.68
N THR A 48 -15.40 -1.92 6.83
CA THR A 48 -15.53 -2.61 5.54
C THR A 48 -14.75 -1.91 4.43
N GLY A 49 -14.43 -0.62 4.58
CA GLY A 49 -13.60 0.12 3.63
C GLY A 49 -13.62 1.63 3.82
N VAL A 50 -12.61 2.29 3.22
CA VAL A 50 -12.45 3.75 3.27
C VAL A 50 -13.59 4.48 2.54
N ASP A 51 -14.18 3.85 1.52
CA ASP A 51 -15.31 4.40 0.76
C ASP A 51 -16.60 4.52 1.61
N GLN A 52 -16.89 3.48 2.40
CA GLN A 52 -17.96 3.54 3.40
C GLN A 52 -17.67 4.61 4.44
N LEU A 53 -16.43 4.71 4.92
CA LEU A 53 -16.03 5.75 5.86
C LEU A 53 -16.26 7.15 5.28
N LYS A 54 -15.80 7.41 4.05
CA LYS A 54 -16.05 8.68 3.35
C LYS A 54 -17.53 8.98 3.20
N THR A 55 -18.33 8.00 2.80
CA THR A 55 -19.80 8.15 2.67
C THR A 55 -20.46 8.46 4.02
N GLN A 56 -19.99 7.83 5.10
CA GLN A 56 -20.51 8.05 6.46
C GLN A 56 -20.13 9.42 7.04
N PHE A 57 -18.96 9.95 6.66
CA PHE A 57 -18.50 11.27 7.07
C PHE A 57 -18.82 12.38 6.05
N ALA A 58 -19.41 12.06 4.90
CA ALA A 58 -19.79 13.03 3.87
C ALA A 58 -20.83 14.04 4.37
N ASN A 59 -21.74 13.61 5.27
CA ASN A 59 -22.79 14.47 5.82
C ASN A 59 -22.29 15.42 6.92
N CYS A 60 -21.17 15.10 7.58
CA CYS A 60 -20.59 15.94 8.62
C CYS A 60 -19.07 15.73 8.63
N PRO A 61 -18.32 16.48 7.80
CA PRO A 61 -16.87 16.30 7.70
C PRO A 61 -16.22 16.66 9.05
N PRO A 62 -15.50 15.74 9.70
CA PRO A 62 -14.71 16.06 10.88
C PRO A 62 -13.58 17.02 10.52
N SER A 63 -13.02 17.72 11.51
CA SER A 63 -11.82 18.53 11.30
C SER A 63 -10.66 17.66 10.78
N SER A 64 -9.77 18.21 9.95
CA SER A 64 -8.66 17.47 9.35
C SER A 64 -7.81 16.72 10.40
N GLU A 65 -7.58 17.31 11.57
CA GLU A 65 -6.85 16.67 12.68
C GLU A 65 -7.58 15.46 13.29
N GLN A 66 -8.91 15.52 13.38
CA GLN A 66 -9.74 14.42 13.85
C GLN A 66 -9.73 13.27 12.84
N MET A 67 -9.86 13.60 11.56
CA MET A 67 -9.79 12.62 10.47
C MET A 67 -8.42 11.92 10.44
N GLN A 68 -7.33 12.67 10.63
CA GLN A 68 -5.97 12.11 10.75
C GLN A 68 -5.83 11.15 11.94
N LYS A 69 -6.33 11.53 13.13
CA LYS A 69 -6.32 10.66 14.31
C LYS A 69 -7.10 9.37 14.09
N LEU A 70 -8.25 9.46 13.42
CA LEU A 70 -9.08 8.30 13.10
C LEU A 70 -8.40 7.37 12.11
N TYR A 71 -7.83 7.90 11.02
CA TYR A 71 -7.13 7.09 10.05
C TYR A 71 -5.86 6.44 10.61
N ARG A 72 -5.13 7.12 11.51
CA ARG A 72 -3.96 6.52 12.20
C ARG A 72 -4.39 5.35 13.09
N LEU A 73 -5.51 5.51 13.79
CA LEU A 73 -6.11 4.42 14.58
C LEU A 73 -6.56 3.28 13.66
N LEU A 74 -7.22 3.57 12.54
CA LEU A 74 -7.64 2.56 11.58
C LEU A 74 -6.45 1.82 10.96
N HIS A 75 -5.36 2.51 10.61
CA HIS A 75 -4.15 1.86 10.12
C HIS A 75 -3.57 0.89 11.14
N ASP A 76 -3.43 1.32 12.40
CA ASP A 76 -2.92 0.47 13.49
C ASP A 76 -3.77 -0.78 13.70
N VAL A 77 -5.09 -0.63 13.58
CA VAL A 77 -6.06 -1.71 13.76
C VAL A 77 -6.15 -2.63 12.52
N THR A 78 -5.96 -2.09 11.33
CA THR A 78 -6.00 -2.85 10.07
C THR A 78 -4.66 -3.51 9.73
N LYS A 79 -3.54 -3.03 10.27
CA LYS A 79 -2.20 -3.61 10.04
C LYS A 79 -2.14 -5.10 10.41
N ASP A 80 -2.79 -5.50 11.51
CA ASP A 80 -2.85 -6.89 11.97
C ASP A 80 -3.91 -7.73 11.24
N THR A 81 -4.95 -7.09 10.69
CA THR A 81 -6.12 -7.82 10.15
C THR A 81 -6.09 -7.94 8.63
N ASN A 82 -5.82 -6.83 7.92
CA ASN A 82 -5.84 -6.76 6.45
C ASN A 82 -4.86 -5.68 5.96
N MET A 83 -3.71 -6.14 5.46
CA MET A 83 -2.64 -5.28 4.97
C MET A 83 -3.07 -4.40 3.78
N GLU A 84 -3.93 -4.92 2.88
CA GLU A 84 -4.46 -4.14 1.74
C GLU A 84 -5.33 -2.95 2.18
N LEU A 85 -6.21 -3.18 3.16
CA LEU A 85 -7.05 -2.11 3.74
C LEU A 85 -6.19 -1.10 4.50
N SER A 86 -5.17 -1.58 5.20
CA SER A 86 -4.21 -0.74 5.91
C SER A 86 -3.47 0.21 4.97
N SER A 87 -2.97 -0.30 3.84
CA SER A 87 -2.32 0.51 2.80
C SER A 87 -3.28 1.56 2.21
N LYS A 88 -4.53 1.19 1.90
CA LYS A 88 -5.55 2.12 1.38
C LYS A 88 -5.90 3.22 2.39
N VAL A 89 -6.10 2.86 3.66
CA VAL A 89 -6.35 3.81 4.76
C VAL A 89 -5.19 4.80 4.92
N MET A 90 -3.96 4.31 4.78
CA MET A 90 -2.76 5.14 4.91
C MET A 90 -2.57 6.10 3.73
N ILE A 91 -2.81 5.66 2.49
CA ILE A 91 -2.81 6.56 1.31
C ILE A 91 -3.81 7.70 1.51
N GLU A 92 -4.99 7.37 2.02
CA GLU A 92 -6.04 8.34 2.31
C GLU A 92 -5.69 9.29 3.45
N LEU A 93 -5.08 8.78 4.54
CA LEU A 93 -4.49 9.62 5.59
C LEU A 93 -3.51 10.62 4.98
N LEU A 94 -2.55 10.15 4.18
CA LEU A 94 -1.54 10.98 3.54
C LEU A 94 -2.15 12.02 2.59
N GLY A 95 -3.25 11.68 1.90
CA GLY A 95 -4.02 12.59 1.07
C GLY A 95 -4.75 13.70 1.85
N THR A 96 -5.08 13.47 3.13
CA THR A 96 -5.72 14.49 3.98
C THR A 96 -4.77 15.54 4.56
N TYR A 97 -3.45 15.37 4.44
CA TYR A 97 -2.51 16.37 4.94
C TYR A 97 -2.38 17.57 4.00
N THR A 98 -2.41 18.75 4.60
CA THR A 98 -2.12 20.03 3.96
C THR A 98 -0.62 20.36 4.11
N ALA A 99 -0.12 21.32 3.32
CA ALA A 99 1.28 21.73 3.32
C ALA A 99 1.79 22.21 4.70
N ASP A 100 0.90 22.74 5.53
CA ASP A 100 1.19 23.24 6.88
C ASP A 100 1.53 22.10 7.87
N ASN A 101 0.90 20.92 7.70
CA ASN A 101 1.11 19.73 8.55
C ASN A 101 2.07 18.70 7.93
N ALA A 102 2.70 19.02 6.80
CA ALA A 102 3.59 18.09 6.08
C ALA A 102 4.77 17.60 6.94
N CYS A 103 5.25 18.43 7.87
CA CYS A 103 6.30 18.05 8.81
C CYS A 103 5.88 16.89 9.72
N VAL A 104 4.64 16.91 10.22
CA VAL A 104 4.08 15.84 11.07
C VAL A 104 3.78 14.59 10.24
N ALA A 105 3.38 14.77 8.98
CA ALA A 105 3.11 13.68 8.05
C ALA A 105 4.37 12.94 7.57
N ARG A 106 5.56 13.52 7.76
CA ARG A 106 6.84 12.95 7.30
C ARG A 106 7.09 11.55 7.87
N GLU A 107 6.92 11.38 9.17
CA GLU A 107 7.11 10.09 9.83
C GLU A 107 6.05 9.06 9.42
N ASP A 108 4.79 9.50 9.24
CA ASP A 108 3.72 8.62 8.77
C ASP A 108 3.95 8.21 7.30
N ALA A 109 4.41 9.12 6.46
CA ALA A 109 4.77 8.84 5.07
C ALA A 109 5.94 7.85 5.00
N MET A 110 6.96 8.02 5.83
CA MET A 110 8.09 7.09 5.93
C MET A 110 7.61 5.68 6.32
N LYS A 111 6.79 5.56 7.37
CA LYS A 111 6.19 4.28 7.80
C LYS A 111 5.27 3.69 6.74
N CYS A 112 4.52 4.50 6.02
CA CYS A 112 3.66 4.08 4.92
C CYS A 112 4.50 3.44 3.82
N ILE A 113 5.56 4.12 3.38
CA ILE A 113 6.42 3.63 2.30
C ILE A 113 7.09 2.32 2.72
N VAL A 114 7.62 2.23 3.95
CA VAL A 114 8.20 0.98 4.46
C VAL A 114 7.16 -0.15 4.50
N THR A 115 5.94 0.13 4.98
CA THR A 115 4.87 -0.87 5.05
C THR A 115 4.42 -1.30 3.65
N ALA A 116 4.29 -0.35 2.73
CA ALA A 116 3.94 -0.61 1.34
C ALA A 116 5.04 -1.39 0.61
N LEU A 117 6.32 -1.10 0.87
CA LEU A 117 7.46 -1.85 0.32
C LEU A 117 7.53 -3.26 0.92
N ALA A 118 7.30 -3.41 2.22
CA ALA A 118 7.27 -4.70 2.90
C ALA A 118 6.11 -5.61 2.45
N ASP A 119 5.00 -5.02 1.98
CA ASP A 119 3.87 -5.80 1.48
C ASP A 119 4.14 -6.32 0.04
N PRO A 120 4.13 -7.64 -0.17
CA PRO A 120 4.37 -8.24 -1.48
C PRO A 120 3.19 -8.09 -2.44
N ASN A 121 2.02 -7.59 -2.02
CA ASN A 121 0.83 -7.45 -2.86
C ASN A 121 0.56 -5.99 -3.32
N THR A 122 1.25 -5.01 -2.72
CA THR A 122 1.07 -3.58 -3.00
C THR A 122 2.03 -3.15 -4.10
N PHE A 123 1.57 -3.15 -5.35
CA PHE A 123 2.37 -2.73 -6.51
C PHE A 123 2.09 -1.29 -6.96
N LEU A 124 0.97 -0.70 -6.54
CA LEU A 124 0.60 0.67 -6.88
C LEU A 124 1.33 1.66 -5.97
N LEU A 125 2.55 2.04 -6.38
CA LEU A 125 3.38 3.04 -5.69
C LEU A 125 3.26 4.44 -6.33
N ASP A 126 2.79 4.54 -7.59
CA ASP A 126 2.46 5.79 -8.28
C ASP A 126 1.58 6.76 -7.46
N PRO A 127 0.43 6.34 -6.92
CA PRO A 127 -0.41 7.25 -6.14
C PRO A 127 0.29 7.71 -4.87
N LEU A 128 1.25 6.96 -4.31
CA LEU A 128 2.04 7.40 -3.15
C LEU A 128 3.02 8.51 -3.54
N LEU A 129 3.71 8.37 -4.68
CA LEU A 129 4.65 9.38 -5.17
C LEU A 129 3.95 10.70 -5.52
N ALA A 130 2.67 10.64 -5.94
CA ALA A 130 1.87 11.83 -6.22
C ALA A 130 1.44 12.62 -4.96
N LEU A 131 1.60 12.06 -3.76
CA LEU A 131 1.16 12.71 -2.52
C LEU A 131 2.11 13.85 -2.14
N LYS A 132 1.52 15.00 -1.79
CA LYS A 132 2.25 16.19 -1.31
C LYS A 132 3.24 15.91 -0.16
N PRO A 133 2.90 15.14 0.90
CA PRO A 133 3.86 14.81 1.96
C PRO A 133 5.03 13.95 1.48
N VAL A 134 4.85 13.14 0.43
CA VAL A 134 5.92 12.32 -0.16
C VAL A 134 6.83 13.19 -1.03
N ARG A 135 6.29 14.16 -1.77
CA ARG A 135 7.11 15.18 -2.45
C ARG A 135 7.91 16.05 -1.48
N PHE A 136 7.36 16.34 -0.30
CA PHE A 136 8.12 17.05 0.73
C PHE A 136 9.29 16.22 1.32
N LEU A 137 9.27 14.90 1.11
CA LEU A 137 10.37 13.99 1.42
C LEU A 137 11.41 13.90 0.28
N GLU A 138 11.30 14.69 -0.78
CA GLU A 138 12.31 14.78 -1.85
C GLU A 138 13.68 15.12 -1.25
N GLY A 139 14.63 14.17 -1.35
CA GLY A 139 15.98 14.26 -0.78
C GLY A 139 16.27 13.23 0.33
N ASP A 140 15.25 12.53 0.84
CA ASP A 140 15.44 11.40 1.74
C ASP A 140 15.69 10.08 0.99
N LEU A 141 16.47 9.19 1.62
CA LEU A 141 16.75 7.84 1.10
C LEU A 141 15.48 7.02 0.84
N ILE A 142 14.41 7.22 1.62
CA ILE A 142 13.11 6.54 1.38
C ILE A 142 12.44 7.05 0.12
N HIS A 143 12.50 8.36 -0.13
CA HIS A 143 11.91 8.94 -1.33
C HIS A 143 12.68 8.50 -2.57
N ASP A 144 14.02 8.52 -2.50
CA ASP A 144 14.87 8.02 -3.58
C ASP A 144 14.57 6.55 -3.88
N LEU A 145 14.48 5.71 -2.84
CA LEU A 145 14.06 4.33 -2.98
C LEU A 145 12.68 4.19 -3.64
N LEU A 146 11.67 4.94 -3.16
CA LEU A 146 10.33 4.90 -3.77
C LEU A 146 10.36 5.35 -5.24
N SER A 147 11.14 6.38 -5.55
CA SER A 147 11.33 6.89 -6.92
C SER A 147 11.99 5.82 -7.80
N ILE A 148 12.99 5.10 -7.30
CA ILE A 148 13.59 3.96 -8.00
C ILE A 148 12.55 2.88 -8.29
N PHE A 149 11.65 2.59 -7.34
CA PHE A 149 10.59 1.60 -7.54
C PHE A 149 9.54 2.00 -8.59
N VAL A 150 9.29 3.29 -8.78
CA VAL A 150 8.28 3.81 -9.73
C VAL A 150 8.87 4.14 -11.10
N SER A 151 10.06 4.74 -11.11
CA SER A 151 10.63 5.38 -12.31
C SER A 151 11.87 4.67 -12.86
N ASP A 152 12.50 3.80 -12.10
CA ASP A 152 13.83 3.31 -12.42
C ASP A 152 13.93 1.77 -12.48
N LYS A 153 15.03 1.29 -13.06
CA LYS A 153 15.18 -0.13 -13.38
C LYS A 153 15.84 -0.90 -12.24
N LEU A 154 15.68 -2.22 -12.25
CA LEU A 154 16.36 -3.17 -11.37
C LEU A 154 17.85 -2.83 -11.06
N PRO A 155 18.72 -2.50 -12.04
CA PRO A 155 20.12 -2.15 -11.77
C PRO A 155 20.30 -0.96 -10.82
N SER A 156 19.45 0.06 -10.90
CA SER A 156 19.52 1.25 -10.05
C SER A 156 19.18 0.90 -8.58
N TYR A 157 18.22 0.01 -8.36
CA TYR A 157 17.96 -0.52 -7.02
C TYR A 157 19.11 -1.38 -6.48
N VAL A 158 19.75 -2.20 -7.31
CA VAL A 158 20.90 -3.01 -6.88
C VAL A 158 22.05 -2.09 -6.44
N GLN A 159 22.35 -1.03 -7.20
CA GLN A 159 23.35 -0.03 -6.83
C GLN A 159 22.97 0.72 -5.54
N PHE A 160 21.71 1.15 -5.42
CA PHE A 160 21.22 1.80 -4.21
C PHE A 160 21.32 0.88 -2.99
N TYR A 161 20.95 -0.39 -3.15
CA TYR A 161 21.06 -1.39 -2.09
C TYR A 161 22.52 -1.63 -1.72
N GLU A 162 23.44 -1.67 -2.69
CA GLU A 162 24.88 -1.83 -2.43
C GLU A 162 25.43 -0.73 -1.53
N ASP A 163 25.01 0.51 -1.76
CA ASP A 163 25.44 1.71 -1.04
C ASP A 163 24.71 1.88 0.32
N HIS A 164 23.45 1.42 0.42
CA HIS A 164 22.57 1.67 1.58
C HIS A 164 22.05 0.39 2.28
N LYS A 165 22.84 -0.69 2.35
CA LYS A 165 22.43 -1.98 2.99
C LYS A 165 21.95 -1.80 4.44
N GLU A 166 22.63 -0.95 5.21
CA GLU A 166 22.27 -0.69 6.62
C GLU A 166 20.93 0.01 6.78
N PHE A 167 20.57 0.86 5.81
CA PHE A 167 19.30 1.57 5.80
C PHE A 167 18.13 0.60 5.56
N VAL A 168 18.24 -0.25 4.54
CA VAL A 168 17.19 -1.22 4.19
C VAL A 168 16.97 -2.21 5.33
N ASN A 169 18.04 -2.69 5.96
CA ASN A 169 17.95 -3.56 7.13
C ASN A 169 17.37 -2.85 8.36
N SER A 170 17.76 -1.58 8.62
CA SER A 170 17.22 -0.80 9.74
C SER A 170 15.73 -0.50 9.60
N GLN A 171 15.23 -0.37 8.36
CA GLN A 171 13.80 -0.20 8.10
C GLN A 171 13.01 -1.52 8.19
N GLY A 172 13.67 -2.67 8.40
CA GLY A 172 13.02 -3.99 8.47
C GLY A 172 12.55 -4.51 7.11
N LEU A 173 13.10 -3.98 6.02
CA LEU A 173 12.77 -4.39 4.65
C LEU A 173 13.60 -5.63 4.27
N ASN A 174 12.94 -6.66 3.73
CA ASN A 174 13.63 -7.86 3.27
C ASN A 174 14.09 -7.66 1.82
N HIS A 175 15.42 -7.68 1.63
CA HIS A 175 16.04 -7.51 0.31
C HIS A 175 15.51 -8.51 -0.73
N GLU A 176 15.30 -9.78 -0.37
CA GLU A 176 14.83 -10.80 -1.32
C GLU A 176 13.40 -10.53 -1.80
N GLN A 177 12.52 -10.06 -0.90
CA GLN A 177 11.15 -9.70 -1.23
C GLN A 177 11.12 -8.45 -2.11
N ASN A 178 11.91 -7.44 -1.74
CA ASN A 178 12.06 -6.23 -2.53
C ASN A 178 12.63 -6.53 -3.92
N MET A 179 13.62 -7.42 -4.04
CA MET A 179 14.21 -7.83 -5.32
C MET A 179 13.16 -8.50 -6.21
N LYS A 180 12.34 -9.41 -5.67
CA LYS A 180 11.23 -10.02 -6.41
C LYS A 180 10.19 -8.98 -6.84
N LYS A 181 9.89 -8.03 -5.96
CA LYS A 181 8.93 -6.95 -6.21
C LYS A 181 9.39 -6.00 -7.30
N ILE A 182 10.66 -5.57 -7.28
CA ILE A 182 11.20 -4.69 -8.32
C ILE A 182 11.30 -5.40 -9.67
N ARG A 183 11.62 -6.70 -9.70
CA ARG A 183 11.52 -7.51 -10.93
C ARG A 183 10.11 -7.47 -11.50
N LEU A 184 9.09 -7.60 -10.65
CA LEU A 184 7.70 -7.57 -11.10
C LEU A 184 7.31 -6.19 -11.66
N LEU A 185 7.71 -5.12 -10.99
CA LEU A 185 7.45 -3.74 -11.43
C LEU A 185 8.16 -3.41 -12.74
N THR A 186 9.45 -3.76 -12.86
CA THR A 186 10.19 -3.61 -14.11
C THR A 186 9.52 -4.41 -15.23
N PHE A 187 9.02 -5.63 -14.95
CA PHE A 187 8.26 -6.41 -15.92
C PHE A 187 6.96 -5.73 -16.33
N MET A 188 6.18 -5.17 -15.38
CA MET A 188 4.94 -4.44 -15.69
C MET A 188 5.21 -3.21 -16.56
N GLN A 189 6.24 -2.43 -16.23
CA GLN A 189 6.58 -1.22 -16.97
C GLN A 189 7.07 -1.54 -18.40
N LEU A 190 7.86 -2.62 -18.53
CA LEU A 190 8.24 -3.15 -19.83
C LEU A 190 7.03 -3.67 -20.61
N ALA A 191 6.09 -4.31 -19.93
CA ALA A 191 4.88 -4.86 -20.54
C ALA A 191 3.91 -3.78 -21.03
N GLU A 192 3.87 -2.63 -20.36
CA GLU A 192 3.14 -1.45 -20.81
C GLU A 192 3.80 -0.81 -22.04
N SER A 193 5.13 -0.71 -22.04
CA SER A 193 5.87 -0.10 -23.15
C SER A 193 5.98 -0.99 -24.39
N ASN A 194 5.98 -2.31 -24.22
CA ASN A 194 6.21 -3.28 -25.29
C ASN A 194 5.20 -4.43 -25.21
N PRO A 195 4.24 -4.53 -26.14
CA PRO A 195 3.26 -5.62 -26.17
C PRO A 195 3.88 -6.98 -26.53
N GLU A 196 5.09 -6.99 -27.10
CA GLU A 196 5.84 -8.18 -27.45
C GLU A 196 7.26 -8.09 -26.87
N MET A 197 7.63 -9.08 -26.07
CA MET A 197 8.94 -9.11 -25.41
C MET A 197 9.66 -10.42 -25.73
N THR A 198 10.94 -10.32 -26.11
CA THR A 198 11.81 -11.49 -26.27
C THR A 198 12.43 -11.89 -24.92
N PHE A 199 12.72 -13.18 -24.78
CA PHE A 199 13.38 -13.69 -23.57
C PHE A 199 14.74 -13.01 -23.33
N ASP A 200 15.50 -12.69 -24.38
CA ASP A 200 16.79 -11.98 -24.27
C ASP A 200 16.65 -10.60 -23.59
N THR A 201 15.61 -9.85 -23.93
CA THR A 201 15.32 -8.55 -23.30
C THR A 201 14.92 -8.73 -21.83
N LEU A 202 14.13 -9.75 -21.53
CA LEU A 202 13.73 -10.08 -20.15
C LEU A 202 14.92 -10.50 -19.30
N THR A 203 15.78 -11.39 -19.81
CA THR A 203 17.02 -11.84 -19.16
C THR A 203 17.93 -10.64 -18.84
N LYS A 204 18.08 -9.70 -19.78
CA LYS A 204 18.89 -8.49 -19.59
C LYS A 204 18.29 -7.53 -18.56
N GLU A 205 17.01 -7.20 -18.68
CA GLU A 205 16.37 -6.19 -17.83
C GLU A 205 16.07 -6.71 -16.42
N LEU A 206 15.73 -8.00 -16.26
CA LEU A 206 15.41 -8.61 -14.97
C LEU A 206 16.63 -9.25 -14.28
N GLN A 207 17.76 -9.36 -14.98
CA GLN A 207 18.99 -10.04 -14.53
C GLN A 207 18.70 -11.45 -13.99
N ILE A 208 17.92 -12.23 -14.72
CA ILE A 208 17.62 -13.63 -14.41
C ILE A 208 18.16 -14.52 -15.53
N THR A 209 18.45 -15.78 -15.22
CA THR A 209 18.87 -16.76 -16.24
C THR A 209 17.70 -17.13 -17.14
N GLU A 210 17.98 -17.54 -18.38
CA GLU A 210 16.94 -17.93 -19.35
C GLU A 210 16.00 -19.03 -18.81
N ASP A 211 16.53 -19.94 -17.98
CA ASP A 211 15.78 -21.03 -17.32
C ASP A 211 14.78 -20.51 -16.26
N GLU A 212 15.11 -19.40 -15.60
CA GLU A 212 14.27 -18.77 -14.56
C GLU A 212 13.23 -17.80 -15.12
N VAL A 213 13.33 -17.41 -16.40
CA VAL A 213 12.37 -16.50 -17.05
C VAL A 213 10.97 -17.13 -17.11
N GLU A 214 10.88 -18.40 -17.50
CA GLU A 214 9.61 -19.12 -17.61
C GLU A 214 8.85 -19.23 -16.27
N PRO A 215 9.45 -19.75 -15.19
CA PRO A 215 8.77 -19.82 -13.89
C PRO A 215 8.44 -18.44 -13.35
N PHE A 216 9.27 -17.42 -13.63
CA PHE A 216 8.97 -16.04 -13.26
C PHE A 216 7.72 -15.51 -13.97
N VAL A 217 7.62 -15.66 -15.29
CA VAL A 217 6.44 -15.24 -16.07
C VAL A 217 5.18 -15.97 -15.62
N ILE A 218 5.27 -17.28 -15.33
CA ILE A 218 4.15 -18.04 -14.75
C ILE A 218 3.75 -17.48 -13.39
N HIS A 219 4.72 -17.09 -12.56
CA HIS A 219 4.44 -16.48 -11.27
C HIS A 219 3.74 -15.12 -11.41
N VAL A 220 4.16 -14.29 -12.37
CA VAL A 220 3.49 -13.01 -12.72
C VAL A 220 2.06 -13.27 -13.18
N LEU A 221 1.84 -14.24 -14.07
CA LEU A 221 0.50 -14.62 -14.53
C LEU A 221 -0.41 -15.05 -13.36
N LYS A 222 0.17 -15.73 -12.36
CA LYS A 222 -0.54 -16.18 -11.16
C LYS A 222 -0.97 -15.01 -10.26
N THR A 223 -0.21 -13.92 -10.23
CA THR A 223 -0.59 -12.69 -9.49
C THR A 223 -1.77 -11.95 -10.11
N LYS A 224 -2.24 -12.36 -11.30
CA LYS A 224 -3.34 -11.75 -12.07
C LYS A 224 -3.13 -10.27 -12.44
N LEU A 225 -1.95 -9.72 -12.19
CA LEU A 225 -1.61 -8.34 -12.47
C LEU A 225 -1.37 -8.08 -13.96
N VAL A 226 -0.93 -9.10 -14.70
CA VAL A 226 -0.71 -9.00 -16.15
C VAL A 226 -1.26 -10.27 -16.80
N ARG A 227 -1.97 -10.10 -17.91
CA ARG A 227 -2.34 -11.19 -18.82
C ARG A 227 -1.34 -11.22 -19.96
N ALA A 228 -0.55 -12.27 -20.02
CA ALA A 228 0.37 -12.55 -21.11
C ALA A 228 0.21 -13.99 -21.61
N ARG A 229 0.60 -14.22 -22.86
CA ARG A 229 0.77 -15.54 -23.46
C ARG A 229 2.24 -15.77 -23.71
N LEU A 230 2.76 -16.88 -23.21
CA LEU A 230 4.13 -17.30 -23.43
C LEU A 230 4.17 -18.14 -24.71
N ASP A 231 5.02 -17.74 -25.66
CA ASP A 231 5.33 -18.50 -26.86
C ASP A 231 6.74 -19.09 -26.72
N GLN A 232 6.78 -20.33 -26.22
CA GLN A 232 8.02 -21.03 -25.93
C GLN A 232 8.80 -21.38 -27.20
N ALA A 233 8.10 -21.62 -28.32
CA ALA A 233 8.72 -21.97 -29.61
C ALA A 233 9.50 -20.80 -30.21
N ASN A 234 8.99 -19.58 -30.10
CA ASN A 234 9.64 -18.37 -30.63
C ASN A 234 10.42 -17.59 -29.55
N ARG A 235 10.48 -18.09 -28.31
CA ARG A 235 11.10 -17.41 -27.14
C ARG A 235 10.58 -15.97 -26.96
N LYS A 236 9.25 -15.83 -27.02
CA LYS A 236 8.56 -14.54 -26.91
C LYS A 236 7.45 -14.59 -25.88
N VAL A 237 7.18 -13.46 -25.25
CA VAL A 237 6.06 -13.23 -24.35
C VAL A 237 5.19 -12.15 -24.97
N HIS A 238 3.95 -12.50 -25.28
CA HIS A 238 2.95 -11.59 -25.82
C HIS A 238 2.06 -11.09 -24.69
N ILE A 239 2.10 -9.80 -24.39
CA ILE A 239 1.23 -9.19 -23.39
C ILE A 239 -0.12 -8.89 -24.03
N SER A 240 -1.19 -9.40 -23.43
CA SER A 240 -2.57 -9.23 -23.90
C SER A 240 -3.30 -8.10 -23.16
N SER A 241 -2.96 -7.86 -21.88
CA SER A 241 -3.45 -6.72 -21.09
C SER A 241 -2.65 -6.59 -19.80
N THR A 242 -2.29 -5.37 -19.43
CA THR A 242 -1.87 -4.96 -18.09
C THR A 242 -3.05 -4.35 -17.34
#